data_AF-A0A382CHR7-F1
#
_entry.id   AF-A0A382CHR7-F1
#
_cell.length_a   1.000
_cell.length_b   1.000
_cell.length_c   1.000
_cell.angle_alpha   90.00
_cell.angle_beta   90.00
_cell.angle_gamma   90.00
#
_symmetry.space_group_name_H-M   'P 1'
#
loop_
_entity.id
_entity.type
_entity.pdbx_description
1 polymer ?
#
loop_
_entity_poly.entity_id
_entity_poly.type
_entity_poly.pdbx_seq_one_letter_code
_entity_poly.pdbx_strand_id
1 'polypeptide(L)' 'MGNDLFYFSAGKIASLIRRKELSPVEVVDAFIDRIDERNPSLNAFVYMGFSDARREAI' A
#
# COMPACT_ATOMS: atom_id res chain seq x y z
N MET A 1 -0.86 -14.64 -3.55
CA MET A 1 -1.36 -13.80 -2.44
C MET A 1 -1.59 -12.34 -2.90
N GLY A 2 -1.91 -12.09 -4.18
CA GLY A 2 -1.78 -10.75 -4.77
C GLY A 2 -3.02 -9.85 -4.77
N ASN A 3 -4.21 -10.34 -4.38
CA ASN A 3 -5.44 -9.55 -4.47
C ASN A 3 -6.11 -9.26 -3.10
N ASP A 4 -5.84 -10.07 -2.08
CA ASP A 4 -6.49 -9.94 -0.78
C ASP A 4 -5.97 -8.76 0.06
N LEU A 5 -4.70 -8.37 -0.13
CA LEU A 5 -4.06 -7.28 0.63
C LEU A 5 -4.89 -5.99 0.58
N PHE A 6 -5.41 -5.64 -0.58
CA PHE A 6 -6.15 -4.41 -0.83
C PHE A 6 -7.53 -4.36 -0.19
N TYR A 7 -8.01 -5.50 0.31
CA TYR A 7 -9.30 -5.64 0.99
C TYR A 7 -9.13 -5.93 2.49
N PHE A 8 -7.90 -6.01 2.99
CA PHE A 8 -7.65 -6.15 4.41
C PHE A 8 -7.94 -4.84 5.15
N SER A 9 -8.47 -4.97 6.37
CA SER A 9 -8.59 -3.82 7.27
C SER A 9 -7.21 -3.33 7.71
N ALA A 10 -7.12 -2.05 8.08
CA ALA A 10 -5.90 -1.47 8.64
C ALA A 10 -5.36 -2.27 9.83
N GLY A 11 -6.24 -2.74 10.72
CA GLY A 11 -5.85 -3.58 11.86
C GLY A 11 -5.26 -4.93 11.46
N LYS A 12 -5.78 -5.55 10.40
CA LYS A 12 -5.21 -6.79 9.87
C LYS A 12 -3.83 -6.56 9.27
N ILE A 13 -3.66 -5.53 8.44
CA ILE A 13 -2.36 -5.17 7.85
C ILE A 13 -1.32 -4.90 8.97
N ALA A 14 -1.69 -4.10 9.98
CA ALA A 14 -0.81 -3.80 11.11
C ALA A 14 -0.43 -5.06 11.92
N SER A 15 -1.37 -6.00 12.09
CA SER A 15 -1.09 -7.28 12.76
C SER A 15 -0.10 -8.14 11.96
N LEU A 16 -0.27 -8.24 10.64
CA LEU A 16 0.63 -9.00 9.76
C LEU A 16 2.04 -8.41 9.74
N ILE A 17 2.15 -7.07 9.70
CA ILE A 17 3.43 -6.37 9.81
C ILE A 17 4.11 -6.66 11.16
N ARG A 18 3.36 -6.57 12.27
CA ARG A 18 3.90 -6.87 13.61
C ARG A 18 4.40 -8.32 13.73
N ARG A 19 3.72 -9.25 13.05
CA ARG A 19 4.10 -10.67 12.98
C ARG A 19 5.21 -10.94 11.95
N LYS A 20 5.71 -9.91 11.25
CA LYS A 20 6.71 -9.99 10.18
C LYS A 20 6.29 -10.88 9.00
N GLU A 21 4.98 -11.04 8.80
CA GLU A 21 4.42 -11.76 7.65
C GLU A 21 4.30 -10.86 6.42
N LEU A 22 4.33 -9.54 6.61
CA LEU A 22 4.41 -8.53 5.56
C LEU A 22 5.46 -7.49 5.95
N SER A 23 6.25 -7.03 4.97
CA SER A 23 7.09 -5.85 5.15
C SER A 23 6.27 -4.56 4.98
N PRO A 24 6.46 -3.53 5.82
CA PRO A 24 5.85 -2.21 5.58
C PRO A 24 6.18 -1.66 4.19
N VAL A 25 7.42 -1.84 3.73
CA VAL A 25 7.88 -1.39 2.40
C VAL A 25 7.11 -2.11 1.29
N GLU A 26 6.97 -3.44 1.38
CA GLU A 26 6.21 -4.23 0.39
C GLU A 26 4.74 -3.82 0.36
N VAL A 27 4.14 -3.48 1.51
CA VAL A 27 2.77 -2.99 1.57
C VAL A 27 2.66 -1.64 0.86
N VAL A 28 3.54 -0.69 1.18
CA VAL A 28 3.52 0.64 0.55
C VAL A 28 3.69 0.55 -0.96
N ASP A 29 4.65 -0.23 -1.44
CA ASP A 29 4.87 -0.42 -2.88
C ASP A 29 3.65 -1.07 -3.56
N ALA A 30 3.03 -2.09 -2.96
CA ALA A 30 1.84 -2.71 -3.52
C ALA A 30 0.67 -1.73 -3.67
N PHE A 31 0.47 -0.81 -2.71
CA PHE A 31 -0.57 0.21 -2.81
C PHE A 31 -0.23 1.30 -3.83
N ILE A 32 1.03 1.69 -3.97
CA ILE A 32 1.50 2.60 -5.01
C ILE A 32 1.18 2.02 -6.39
N ASP A 33 1.54 0.76 -6.64
CA ASP A 33 1.30 0.09 -7.93
C ASP A 33 -0.20 0.05 -8.26
N ARG A 34 -1.05 -0.21 -7.25
CA ARG A 34 -2.51 -0.20 -7.44
C ARG A 34 -3.06 1.20 -7.69
N ILE A 35 -2.49 2.23 -7.07
CA ILE A 35 -2.88 3.62 -7.35
C ILE A 35 -2.53 3.96 -8.79
N ASP A 36 -1.32 3.63 -9.25
CA ASP A 36 -0.90 3.87 -10.64
C ASP A 36 -1.80 3.15 -11.67
N GLU A 37 -2.23 1.93 -11.37
CA GLU A 37 -3.14 1.18 -12.23
C GLU A 37 -4.56 1.78 -12.26
N ARG A 38 -5.10 2.21 -11.12
CA ARG A 38 -6.53 2.52 -10.96
C ARG A 38 -6.85 4.01 -11.06
N ASN A 39 -5.94 4.87 -10.62
CA ASN A 39 -6.18 6.31 -10.57
C ASN A 39 -6.47 6.95 -11.94
N PRO A 40 -5.91 6.51 -13.09
CA PRO A 40 -6.26 7.09 -14.39
C PRO A 40 -7.75 7.01 -14.72
N SER A 41 -8.43 5.95 -14.26
CA SER A 41 -9.87 5.77 -14.47
C SER A 41 -10.74 6.44 -13.40
N LEU A 42 -10.24 6.54 -12.17
CA LEU A 42 -10.99 7.03 -11.00
C LEU A 42 -10.80 8.53 -10.75
N ASN A 43 -9.64 9.07 -11.15
CA ASN A 43 -9.20 10.44 -10.87
C ASN A 43 -9.38 10.83 -9.39
N ALA A 44 -8.97 9.95 -8.48
CA ALA A 44 -9.19 10.08 -7.03
C ALA A 44 -8.01 10.74 -6.29
N PHE A 45 -6.80 10.68 -6.86
CA PHE A 45 -5.59 11.28 -6.32
C PHE A 45 -5.10 12.41 -7.23
N VAL A 46 -4.86 13.58 -6.62
CA VAL A 46 -4.31 14.78 -7.28
C VAL A 46 -2.84 15.03 -6.95
N TYR A 47 -2.33 14.39 -5.89
CA TYR A 47 -0.93 14.43 -5.46
C TYR A 47 -0.53 13.05 -4.95
N MET A 48 0.63 12.54 -5.37
CA MET A 48 1.03 11.15 -5.13
C MET A 48 1.93 10.97 -3.90
N GLY A 49 2.94 11.82 -3.70
CA GLY A 49 3.83 11.72 -2.52
C GLY A 49 4.57 10.38 -2.34
N PHE A 50 4.67 9.54 -3.38
CA PHE A 50 5.17 8.16 -3.29
C PHE A 50 6.60 8.07 -2.73
N SER A 51 7.47 9.01 -3.07
CA SER A 51 8.85 9.05 -2.57
C SER A 51 8.92 9.24 -1.06
N ASP A 52 8.01 10.06 -0.50
CA ASP A 52 7.96 10.31 0.95
C ASP A 52 7.36 9.09 1.67
N ALA A 53 6.30 8.51 1.12
CA ALA A 53 5.71 7.28 1.66
C ALA A 53 6.72 6.12 1.75
N ARG A 54 7.54 5.94 0.71
CA ARG A 54 8.62 4.93 0.70
C ARG A 54 9.67 5.19 1.78
N ARG A 55 10.00 6.46 2.04
CA ARG A 55 10.98 6.86 3.05
C ARG A 55 10.49 6.56 4.47
N GLU A 56 9.21 6.77 4.73
CA GLU A 56 8.58 6.52 6.03
C GLU A 56 8.31 5.03 6.31
N ALA A 57 8.37 4.17 5.29
CA ALA A 57 8.14 2.74 5.42
C ALA A 57 9.35 1.94 5.98
N ILE A 58 10.51 2.59 6.15
CA ILE A 58 11.78 1.99 6.57
C ILE A 58 11.88 1.91 8.10
#